data_AF-A0A8J7WRZ6-F1
#
_entry.id   AF-A0A8J7WRZ6-F1
#
_cell.length_a   1.000
_cell.length_b   1.000
_cell.length_c   1.000
_cell.angle_alpha   90.00
_cell.angle_beta   90.00
_cell.angle_gamma   90.00
#
_symmetry.space_group_name_H-M   'P 1'
#
loop_
_entity.id
_entity.type
_entity.pdbx_description
1 polymer ?
#
loop_
_entity_poly.entity_id
_entity_poly.type
_entity_poly.pdbx_seq_one_letter_code
_entity_poly.pdbx_strand_id
1 'polypeptide(L)' 'RPPGRRAAVLQLMGTRPGQPWRARDLARAFDITEETGLNSFCAQMSTWSRLGYLTKTSPATYQLT' A
#
# COMPACT_ATOMS: atom_id res chain seq x y z
N ARG A 1 -9.75 -15.92 -10.46
CA ARG A 1 -8.34 -15.45 -10.41
C ARG A 1 -8.20 -14.62 -9.13
N PRO A 2 -7.22 -14.86 -8.25
CA PRO A 2 -7.05 -14.03 -7.06
C PRO A 2 -6.87 -12.57 -7.49
N PRO A 3 -7.41 -11.59 -6.75
CA PRO A 3 -7.10 -10.20 -7.00
C PRO A 3 -5.58 -10.01 -6.95
N GLY A 4 -5.02 -9.32 -7.93
CA GLY A 4 -3.60 -8.97 -7.90
C GLY A 4 -3.29 -8.13 -6.66
N ARG A 5 -2.04 -8.17 -6.17
CA ARG A 5 -1.61 -7.50 -4.93
C ARG A 5 -2.13 -6.07 -4.76
N ARG A 6 -2.12 -5.28 -5.85
CA ARG A 6 -2.68 -3.91 -5.85
C ARG A 6 -4.15 -3.88 -5.44
N ALA A 7 -4.99 -4.73 -6.04
CA ALA A 7 -6.42 -4.75 -5.74
C ALA A 7 -6.68 -5.16 -4.29
N ALA A 8 -5.91 -6.12 -3.76
CA ALA A 8 -6.01 -6.51 -2.36
C ALA A 8 -5.61 -5.37 -1.40
N VAL A 9 -4.53 -4.63 -1.70
CA VAL A 9 -4.11 -3.46 -0.92
C VAL A 9 -5.18 -2.37 -0.96
N LEU A 10 -5.73 -2.05 -2.14
CA LEU A 10 -6.78 -1.04 -2.27
C LEU A 10 -8.06 -1.45 -1.54
N GLN A 11 -8.43 -2.73 -1.56
CA GLN A 11 -9.56 -3.24 -0.76
C GLN A 11 -9.31 -3.09 0.74
N LEU A 12 -8.11 -3.43 1.23
CA LEU A 12 -7.76 -3.22 2.64
C LEU A 12 -7.84 -1.75 3.03
N MET A 13 -7.29 -0.84 2.22
CA MET A 13 -7.36 0.60 2.47
C MET A 13 -8.81 1.12 2.42
N GLY A 14 -9.64 0.56 1.54
CA GLY A 14 -11.07 0.87 1.43
C GLY A 14 -11.91 0.49 2.64
N THR A 15 -11.42 -0.37 3.53
CA THR A 15 -12.12 -0.65 4.81
C THR A 15 -12.18 0.55 5.75
N ARG A 16 -11.28 1.53 5.57
CA ARG A 16 -11.20 2.76 6.36
C ARG A 16 -10.87 3.94 5.45
N PRO A 17 -11.85 4.44 4.68
CA PRO A 17 -11.64 5.55 3.77
C PRO A 17 -11.20 6.79 4.55
N GLY A 18 -10.20 7.50 4.04
CA GLY A 18 -9.63 8.68 4.70
C GLY A 18 -8.62 8.40 5.81
N GLN A 19 -8.39 7.15 6.22
CA GLN A 19 -7.28 6.84 7.13
C GLN A 19 -5.93 6.79 6.36
N PRO A 20 -4.87 7.49 6.80
CA PRO A 20 -3.53 7.26 6.29
C PRO A 20 -2.98 5.90 6.73
N TRP A 21 -2.41 5.16 5.77
CA TRP A 21 -1.79 3.86 5.98
C TRP A 21 -0.28 3.95 5.75
N ARG A 22 0.53 3.47 6.70
CA ARG A 22 1.96 3.32 6.43
C ARG A 22 2.21 2.08 5.59
N ALA A 23 3.14 2.19 4.66
CA ALA A 23 3.53 1.08 3.79
C ALA A 23 3.99 -0.15 4.59
N ARG A 24 4.65 0.05 5.73
CA ARG A 24 5.05 -1.06 6.63
C ARG A 24 3.87 -1.80 7.26
N ASP A 25 2.80 -1.09 7.60
CA ASP A 25 1.64 -1.70 8.25
C ASP A 25 0.83 -2.48 7.21
N LEU A 26 0.70 -1.93 6.00
CA LEU A 26 0.15 -2.64 4.86
C LEU A 26 1.00 -3.88 4.51
N ALA A 27 2.32 -3.74 4.44
CA ALA A 27 3.23 -4.86 4.18
C ALA A 27 3.04 -6.00 5.18
N ARG A 28 2.97 -5.69 6.48
CA ARG A 28 2.69 -6.67 7.54
C ARG A 28 1.35 -7.37 7.36
N ALA A 29 0.30 -6.66 6.92
CA ALA A 29 -1.01 -7.26 6.65
C ALA A 29 -0.99 -8.25 5.47
N PHE A 30 0.06 -8.25 4.64
CA PHE A 30 0.27 -9.20 3.54
C PHE A 30 1.48 -10.13 3.79
N ASP A 31 1.92 -10.26 5.04
CA ASP A 31 3.09 -11.07 5.44
C ASP A 31 4.40 -10.66 4.73
N ILE A 32 4.50 -9.40 4.31
CA ILE A 32 5.71 -8.81 3.72
C ILE A 32 6.57 -8.23 4.86
N THR A 33 7.70 -8.86 5.07
CA THR A 33 8.75 -8.50 6.02
C THR A 33 9.89 -7.73 5.33
N GLU A 34 10.84 -7.22 6.11
CA GLU A 34 12.04 -6.56 5.57
C GLU A 34 12.84 -7.49 4.66
N GLU A 35 13.02 -8.74 5.09
CA GLU A 35 13.75 -9.78 4.36
C GLU A 35 13.03 -10.24 3.09
N THR A 36 11.69 -10.28 3.11
CA THR A 36 10.89 -10.78 1.97
C THR A 36 10.57 -9.72 0.92
N GLY A 37 10.77 -8.44 1.23
CA GLY A 37 10.73 -7.38 0.22
C GLY A 37 9.97 -6.11 0.58
N LEU A 38 10.05 -5.64 1.83
CA LEU A 38 9.48 -4.36 2.23
C LEU A 38 9.91 -3.20 1.31
N ASN A 39 11.18 -3.15 0.88
CA ASN A 39 11.67 -2.12 -0.03
C ASN A 39 10.98 -2.16 -1.40
N SER A 40 10.79 -3.36 -1.95
CA SER A 40 10.06 -3.57 -3.20
C SER A 40 8.59 -3.17 -3.05
N PHE A 41 7.97 -3.48 -1.92
CA PHE A 41 6.61 -3.06 -1.61
C PHE A 41 6.47 -1.53 -1.52
N CYS A 42 7.40 -0.86 -0.82
CA CYS A 42 7.43 0.61 -0.76
C CYS A 42 7.60 1.26 -2.15
N ALA A 43 8.39 0.64 -3.03
CA ALA A 43 8.53 1.09 -4.42
C ALA A 43 7.22 0.90 -5.20
N GLN A 44 6.51 -0.23 -5.03
CA GLN A 44 5.19 -0.45 -5.63
C GLN A 44 4.16 0.58 -5.17
N MET A 45 4.10 0.87 -3.86
CA MET A 45 3.23 1.91 -3.30
C MET A 45 3.53 3.29 -3.89
N SER A 46 4.82 3.64 -4.03
CA SER A 46 5.24 4.90 -4.66
C SER A 46 4.80 4.98 -6.13
N THR A 47 4.92 3.87 -6.87
CA THR A 47 4.45 3.78 -8.25
C THR A 47 2.94 3.91 -8.34
N TRP A 48 2.16 3.25 -7.47
CA TRP A 48 0.71 3.38 -7.45
C TRP A 48 0.25 4.79 -7.11
N SER A 49 1.00 5.49 -6.25
CA SER A 49 0.73 6.90 -5.97
C SER A 49 0.97 7.79 -7.19
N ARG A 50 2.07 7.58 -7.92
CA ARG A 50 2.34 8.29 -9.19
C ARG A 50 1.29 8.02 -10.27
N LEU A 51 0.68 6.83 -10.26
CA LEU A 51 -0.40 6.45 -11.18
C LEU A 51 -1.78 6.95 -10.72
N GLY A 52 -1.88 7.66 -9.60
CA GLY A 52 -3.13 8.25 -9.10
C GLY A 52 -4.03 7.31 -8.28
N TYR A 53 -3.62 6.06 -8.04
CA TYR A 53 -4.40 5.13 -7.21
C TYR A 53 -4.36 5.45 -5.73
N LEU A 54 -3.30 6.13 -5.29
CA LEU A 54 -3.06 6.48 -3.89
C LEU A 54 -2.53 7.91 -3.79
N THR A 55 -2.91 8.61 -2.72
CA THR A 55 -2.30 9.90 -2.38
C THR A 55 -1.22 9.68 -1.33
N LYS A 56 0.02 10.08 -1.62
CA LYS A 56 1.11 10.06 -0.63
C LYS A 56 1.01 11.28 0.26
N THR A 57 0.72 11.08 1.54
CA THR A 57 0.50 12.17 2.50
C THR A 57 1.71 12.47 3.37
N SER A 58 2.64 11.52 3.47
CA SER A 58 3.86 11.64 4.26
C SER A 58 4.89 10.58 3.81
N PRO A 59 6.15 10.63 4.29
CA PRO A 59 7.11 9.58 4.03
C PRO A 59 6.54 8.19 4.32
N ALA A 60 6.58 7.30 3.31
CA ALA A 60 6.03 5.95 3.35
C ALA A 60 4.58 5.83 3.85
N THR A 61 3.76 6.87 3.69
CA THR A 61 2.38 6.91 4.17
C THR A 61 1.44 7.33 3.04
N TYR A 62 0.35 6.59 2.88
CA TYR A 62 -0.55 6.69 1.73
C TYR A 62 -2.02 6.66 2.17
N GLN A 63 -2.86 7.40 1.47
CA GLN A 63 -4.31 7.32 1.56
C GLN A 63 -4.87 6.83 0.23
N LEU A 64 -6.05 6.22 0.30
CA LEU A 64 -6.82 5.92 -0.91
C LEU A 64 -7.27 7.26 -1.50
N THR A 65 -7.05 7.45 -2.80
CA THR A 65 -7.51 8.63 -3.55
C THR A 65 -9.04 8.67 -3.58
#